data_AF-A0A6H3FDF6-F1
#
_entry.id   AF-A0A6H3FDF6-F1
#
_cell.length_a   1.000
_cell.length_b   1.000
_cell.length_c   1.000
_cell.angle_alpha   90.00
_cell.angle_beta   90.00
_cell.angle_gamma   90.00
#
_symmetry.space_group_name_H-M   'P 1'
#
loop_
_entity.id
_entity.type
_entity.pdbx_description
1 polymer ?
#
loop_
_entity_poly.entity_id
_entity_poly.type
_entity_poly.pdbx_seq_one_letter_code
_entity_poly.pdbx_strand_id
1 'polypeptide(L)'
;MCATKPYHWLCLAGAILLEVAGTTVMKLSQGWQFVHAAALGLGCMWGAVALSYYLLAKAVTGLPVGVSFAFWEGLGLTCITLCGVLLLDEAFTLRRALGLLCVLAGALLVHHGTGNGEPGVARERLNGAALADDLAEPDVGSL
;
A
#
# COMPACT_ATOMS: atom_id res chain seq x y z
N MET A 1 7.47 14.90 15.67
CA MET A 1 6.90 14.65 14.33
C MET A 1 8.05 14.51 13.35
N CYS A 2 8.47 13.28 13.02
CA CYS A 2 9.56 13.06 12.07
C CYS A 2 9.06 13.51 10.68
N ALA A 3 9.68 14.55 10.12
CA ALA A 3 9.33 15.05 8.79
C ALA A 3 9.52 13.94 7.77
N THR A 4 8.43 13.30 7.37
CA THR A 4 8.44 12.31 6.29
C THR A 4 8.94 13.03 5.05
N LYS A 5 10.13 12.66 4.57
CA LYS A 5 10.72 13.33 3.41
C LYS A 5 9.72 13.22 2.25
N PRO A 6 9.40 14.32 1.54
CA PRO A 6 8.40 14.32 0.46
C PRO A 6 8.72 13.29 -0.64
N TYR A 7 9.98 12.88 -0.71
CA TYR A 7 10.47 11.78 -1.53
C TYR A 7 9.65 10.48 -1.43
N HIS A 8 9.27 10.03 -0.23
CA HIS A 8 8.59 8.73 -0.11
C HIS A 8 7.16 8.77 -0.65
N TRP A 9 6.47 9.90 -0.48
CA TRP A 9 5.15 10.14 -1.08
C TRP A 9 5.22 10.25 -2.61
N LEU A 10 6.29 10.86 -3.14
CA LEU A 10 6.55 10.90 -4.58
C LEU A 10 6.83 9.49 -5.14
N CYS A 11 7.57 8.65 -4.43
CA CYS A 11 7.77 7.25 -4.80
C CYS A 11 6.44 6.48 -4.81
N LEU A 12 5.57 6.69 -3.81
CA LEU A 12 4.25 6.06 -3.77
C LEU A 12 3.38 6.50 -4.95
N ALA A 13 3.32 7.80 -5.24
CA ALA A 13 2.59 8.32 -6.39
C ALA A 13 3.14 7.75 -7.70
N GLY A 14 4.47 7.69 -7.85
CA GLY A 14 5.13 7.06 -8.99
C GLY A 14 4.79 5.58 -9.13
N ALA A 15 4.73 4.83 -8.02
CA ALA A 15 4.33 3.42 -8.02
C ALA A 15 2.92 3.24 -8.59
N ILE A 16 1.96 4.03 -8.10
CA ILE A 16 0.56 4.00 -8.55
C ILE A 16 0.47 4.34 -10.05
N LEU A 17 1.15 5.41 -10.49
CA LEU A 17 1.11 5.83 -11.89
C LEU A 17 1.66 4.75 -12.83
N LEU A 18 2.77 4.10 -12.46
CA LEU A 18 3.35 3.03 -13.27
C LEU A 18 2.45 1.80 -13.35
N GLU A 19 1.83 1.43 -12.25
CA GLU A 19 0.88 0.32 -12.21
C GLU A 19 -0.33 0.58 -13.10
N VAL A 20 -0.95 1.76 -12.95
CA VAL A 20 -2.12 2.17 -13.73
C VAL A 20 -1.77 2.24 -15.21
N ALA A 21 -0.63 2.86 -15.56
CA ALA A 21 -0.16 2.96 -16.94
C ALA A 21 0.15 1.57 -17.53
N GLY A 22 0.86 0.71 -16.80
CA GLY A 22 1.20 -0.64 -17.24
C GLY A 22 -0.03 -1.51 -17.52
N THR A 23 -0.98 -1.53 -16.57
CA THR A 23 -2.23 -2.27 -16.72
C THR A 23 -3.08 -1.73 -17.87
N THR A 24 -3.17 -0.40 -18.00
CA THR A 24 -3.92 0.25 -19.08
C THR A 24 -3.33 -0.08 -20.46
N VAL A 25 -2.00 0.05 -20.61
CA VAL A 25 -1.30 -0.24 -21.87
C VAL A 25 -1.46 -1.72 -22.26
N MET A 26 -1.32 -2.65 -21.31
CA MET A 26 -1.56 -4.07 -21.58
C MET A 26 -2.98 -4.33 -22.04
N LYS A 27 -3.97 -3.68 -21.41
CA LYS A 27 -5.37 -3.89 -21.80
C LYS A 27 -5.64 -3.35 -23.21
N LEU A 28 -5.11 -2.17 -23.53
CA LEU A 28 -5.21 -1.58 -24.88
C LEU A 28 -4.50 -2.43 -25.94
N SER A 29 -3.37 -3.05 -25.60
CA SER A 29 -2.59 -3.85 -26.55
C SER A 29 -3.31 -5.12 -27.02
N GLN A 30 -4.37 -5.55 -26.32
CA GLN A 30 -5.20 -6.69 -26.74
C GLN A 30 -6.09 -6.36 -27.94
N GLY A 31 -6.40 -5.08 -28.18
CA GLY A 31 -7.19 -4.63 -29.33
C GLY A 31 -6.37 -4.37 -30.60
N TRP A 32 -5.05 -4.39 -30.49
CA TRP A 32 -4.13 -4.09 -31.60
C TRP A 32 -4.04 -5.23 -32.61
N GLN A 33 -4.02 -4.88 -33.90
CA GLN A 33 -4.15 -5.84 -35.01
C GLN A 33 -2.85 -6.59 -35.38
N PHE A 34 -1.75 -6.38 -34.66
CA PHE A 34 -0.46 -7.03 -34.96
C PHE A 34 -0.22 -8.27 -34.09
N VAL A 35 0.35 -9.32 -34.70
CA VAL A 35 0.49 -10.68 -34.12
C VAL A 35 1.17 -10.73 -32.75
N HIS A 36 2.07 -9.79 -32.45
CA HIS A 36 2.83 -9.77 -31.19
C HIS A 36 2.36 -8.68 -30.20
N ALA A 37 1.27 -7.97 -30.51
CA ALA A 37 0.76 -6.87 -29.69
C ALA A 37 0.48 -7.26 -28.24
N ALA A 38 -0.26 -8.36 -28.07
CA ALA A 38 -0.66 -8.87 -26.77
C ALA A 38 0.54 -9.26 -25.91
N ALA A 39 1.54 -9.92 -26.51
CA ALA A 39 2.76 -10.33 -25.83
C ALA A 39 3.62 -9.12 -25.41
N LEU A 40 3.73 -8.10 -26.27
CA LEU A 40 4.44 -6.86 -25.95
C LEU A 40 3.76 -6.09 -24.81
N GLY A 41 2.42 -6.01 -24.81
CA GLY A 41 1.69 -5.37 -23.71
C GLY A 41 1.84 -6.10 -22.38
N LEU A 42 1.82 -7.45 -22.40
CA LEU A 42 2.13 -8.27 -21.21
C LEU A 42 3.55 -7.99 -20.69
N GLY A 43 4.54 -7.93 -21.59
CA GLY A 43 5.91 -7.58 -21.22
C GLY A 43 6.04 -6.17 -20.63
N CYS A 44 5.33 -5.20 -21.21
CA CYS A 44 5.28 -3.82 -20.71
C CYS A 44 4.65 -3.75 -19.31
N MET A 45 3.52 -4.42 -19.09
CA MET A 45 2.90 -4.49 -17.76
C MET A 45 3.85 -5.15 -16.75
N TRP A 46 4.51 -6.24 -17.11
CA TRP A 46 5.42 -6.92 -16.21
C TRP A 46 6.55 -5.99 -15.75
N GLY A 47 7.18 -5.26 -16.67
CA GLY A 47 8.21 -4.26 -16.34
C GLY A 47 7.67 -3.10 -15.51
N ALA A 48 6.48 -2.58 -15.85
CA ALA A 48 5.85 -1.48 -15.14
C ALA A 48 5.47 -1.86 -13.69
N VAL A 49 4.90 -3.06 -13.49
CA VAL A 49 4.55 -3.58 -12.16
C VAL A 49 5.81 -3.86 -11.33
N ALA A 50 6.86 -4.44 -11.92
CA ALA A 50 8.12 -4.66 -11.21
C ALA A 50 8.73 -3.33 -10.73
N LEU A 51 8.71 -2.29 -11.57
CA LEU A 51 9.21 -0.97 -11.22
C LEU A 51 8.28 -0.25 -10.23
N SER A 52 6.96 -0.44 -10.33
CA SER A 52 5.98 0.02 -9.35
C SER A 52 6.25 -0.56 -7.96
N TYR A 53 6.42 -1.88 -7.86
CA TYR A 53 6.78 -2.56 -6.61
C TYR A 53 8.11 -2.09 -6.05
N TYR A 54 9.10 -1.81 -6.89
CA TYR A 54 10.37 -1.23 -6.44
C TYR A 54 10.20 0.16 -5.83
N LEU A 55 9.38 1.02 -6.43
CA LEU A 55 9.07 2.35 -5.90
C LEU A 55 8.24 2.25 -4.60
N LEU A 56 7.30 1.32 -4.52
CA LEU A 56 6.55 1.02 -3.31
C LEU A 56 7.49 0.54 -2.19
N ALA A 57 8.42 -0.35 -2.50
CA ALA A 57 9.44 -0.83 -1.56
C ALA A 57 10.27 0.34 -1.00
N LYS A 58 10.54 1.38 -1.80
CA LYS A 58 11.17 2.62 -1.31
C LYS A 58 10.23 3.47 -0.47
N ALA A 59 8.95 3.56 -0.81
CA ALA A 59 7.96 4.31 -0.04
C ALA A 59 7.78 3.75 1.37
N VAL A 60 7.68 2.42 1.51
CA VAL A 60 7.52 1.73 2.81
C VAL A 60 8.74 1.85 3.74
N THR A 61 9.90 2.28 3.24
CA THR A 61 11.05 2.58 4.13
C THR A 61 10.84 3.84 4.97
N GLY A 62 9.97 4.75 4.52
CA GLY A 62 9.69 6.01 5.21
C GLY A 62 8.26 6.15 5.72
N LEU A 63 7.31 5.41 5.16
CA LEU A 63 5.91 5.38 5.58
C LEU A 63 5.60 4.06 6.29
N PRO A 64 4.60 4.03 7.19
CA PRO A 64 4.08 2.78 7.71
C PRO A 64 3.65 1.85 6.58
N VAL A 65 4.04 0.57 6.70
CA VAL A 65 3.79 -0.46 5.68
C VAL A 65 2.30 -0.54 5.36
N GLY A 66 1.45 -0.61 6.40
CA GLY A 66 0.00 -0.71 6.22
C GLY A 66 -0.61 0.46 5.44
N VAL A 67 -0.18 1.69 5.73
CA VAL A 67 -0.67 2.90 5.02
C VAL A 67 -0.24 2.87 3.56
N SER A 68 1.02 2.56 3.29
CA SER A 68 1.56 2.55 1.93
C SER A 68 0.86 1.54 1.05
N PHE A 69 0.68 0.30 1.53
CA PHE A 69 -0.04 -0.75 0.80
C PHE A 69 -1.52 -0.41 0.62
N ALA A 70 -2.17 0.15 1.63
CA ALA A 70 -3.58 0.53 1.54
C ALA A 70 -3.83 1.63 0.49
N PHE A 71 -2.97 2.64 0.42
CA PHE A 71 -3.08 3.68 -0.61
C PHE A 71 -2.66 3.18 -1.99
N TRP A 72 -1.61 2.37 -2.08
CA TRP A 72 -1.16 1.82 -3.35
C TRP A 72 -2.26 0.97 -4.02
N GLU A 73 -2.77 -0.03 -3.32
CA GLU A 73 -3.85 -0.89 -3.83
C GLU A 73 -5.17 -0.11 -3.99
N GLY A 74 -5.54 0.72 -3.01
CA GLY A 74 -6.82 1.43 -3.02
C GLY A 74 -6.92 2.48 -4.13
N LEU A 75 -5.89 3.33 -4.27
CA LEU A 75 -5.85 4.32 -5.34
C LEU A 75 -5.53 3.69 -6.69
N GLY A 76 -4.63 2.70 -6.74
CA GLY A 76 -4.29 1.95 -7.95
C GLY A 76 -5.54 1.31 -8.57
N LEU A 77 -6.29 0.53 -7.78
CA LEU A 77 -7.53 -0.10 -8.24
C LEU A 77 -8.58 0.92 -8.70
N THR A 78 -8.74 2.02 -7.97
CA THR A 78 -9.68 3.09 -8.32
C THR A 78 -9.32 3.71 -9.67
N CYS A 79 -8.05 4.05 -9.87
CA CYS A 79 -7.56 4.64 -11.11
C CYS A 79 -7.64 3.65 -12.28
N ILE A 80 -7.25 2.39 -12.08
CA ILE A 80 -7.39 1.33 -13.10
C ILE A 80 -8.84 1.17 -13.53
N THR A 81 -9.77 1.13 -12.56
CA THR A 81 -11.21 1.01 -12.85
C THR A 81 -11.72 2.21 -13.63
N LEU A 82 -11.31 3.43 -13.24
CA LEU A 82 -11.68 4.65 -13.94
C LEU A 82 -11.11 4.67 -15.37
N CYS A 83 -9.85 4.30 -15.56
CA CYS A 83 -9.24 4.13 -16.88
C CYS A 83 -9.98 3.06 -17.71
N GLY A 84 -10.43 1.97 -17.09
CA GLY A 84 -11.26 0.95 -17.73
C GLY A 84 -12.56 1.51 -18.28
N VAL A 85 -13.27 2.33 -17.50
CA VAL A 85 -14.51 2.96 -17.94
C VAL A 85 -14.25 4.00 -19.04
N LEU A 86 -13.20 4.83 -18.89
CA LEU A 86 -12.94 5.96 -19.80
C LEU A 86 -12.29 5.54 -21.13
N LEU A 87 -11.37 4.59 -21.11
CA LEU A 87 -10.56 4.20 -22.28
C LEU A 87 -11.05 2.91 -22.94
N LEU A 88 -11.68 2.02 -22.17
CA LEU A 88 -12.11 0.70 -22.64
C LEU A 88 -13.63 0.55 -22.70
N ASP A 89 -14.38 1.63 -22.43
CA ASP A 89 -15.85 1.68 -22.43
C ASP A 89 -16.47 0.58 -21.55
N GLU A 90 -15.78 0.22 -20.46
CA GLU A 90 -16.29 -0.80 -19.54
C GLU A 90 -17.51 -0.30 -18.78
N ALA A 91 -18.50 -1.17 -18.58
CA ALA A 91 -19.71 -0.84 -17.84
C ALA A 91 -19.41 -0.42 -16.39
N PHE A 92 -19.71 0.83 -16.06
CA PHE A 92 -19.64 1.32 -14.68
C PHE A 92 -20.95 1.02 -13.96
N THR A 93 -20.92 -0.01 -13.10
CA THR A 93 -22.10 -0.41 -12.32
C THR A 93 -22.07 0.21 -10.93
N LEU A 94 -23.25 0.47 -10.37
CA LEU A 94 -23.41 0.91 -8.97
C LEU A 94 -22.69 0.00 -7.97
N ARG A 95 -22.62 -1.31 -8.23
CA ARG A 95 -21.90 -2.27 -7.39
C ARG A 95 -20.39 -2.04 -7.40
N ARG A 96 -19.80 -1.73 -8.57
CA ARG A 96 -18.38 -1.36 -8.70
C ARG A 96 -18.09 -0.08 -7.92
N ALA A 97 -18.95 0.93 -8.04
CA ALA A 97 -18.82 2.18 -7.30
C ALA A 97 -18.82 1.97 -5.78
N LEU A 98 -19.78 1.19 -5.26
CA LEU A 98 -19.85 0.87 -3.82
C LEU A 98 -18.62 0.08 -3.34
N GLY A 99 -18.12 -0.85 -4.17
CA GLY A 99 -16.88 -1.57 -3.88
C GLY A 99 -15.67 -0.61 -3.75
N LEU A 100 -15.50 0.30 -4.71
CA LEU A 100 -14.43 1.29 -4.68
C LEU A 100 -14.53 2.21 -3.45
N LEU A 101 -15.74 2.67 -3.10
CA LEU A 101 -15.96 3.46 -1.89
C LEU A 101 -15.56 2.69 -0.63
N CYS A 102 -15.88 1.40 -0.55
CA CYS A 102 -15.50 0.54 0.57
C CYS A 102 -13.98 0.38 0.68
N VAL A 103 -13.29 0.16 -0.45
CA VAL A 103 -11.83 0.04 -0.51
C VAL A 103 -11.16 1.34 -0.04
N LEU A 104 -11.62 2.48 -0.53
CA LEU A 104 -11.09 3.80 -0.13
C LEU A 104 -11.37 4.09 1.35
N ALA A 105 -12.56 3.76 1.85
CA ALA A 105 -12.90 3.88 3.27
C ALA A 105 -12.01 3.00 4.15
N GLY A 106 -11.73 1.76 3.72
CA GLY A 106 -10.79 0.86 4.37
C GLY A 106 -9.38 1.44 4.41
N ALA A 107 -8.91 2.03 3.32
CA ALA A 107 -7.59 2.67 3.26
C ALA A 107 -7.47 3.86 4.23
N LEU A 108 -8.51 4.69 4.31
CA LEU A 108 -8.58 5.79 5.28
C LEU A 108 -8.62 5.28 6.72
N LEU A 109 -9.33 4.18 6.98
CA LEU A 109 -9.37 3.57 8.30
C LEU A 109 -8.00 3.04 8.74
N VAL A 110 -7.25 2.40 7.82
CA VAL A 110 -5.86 1.97 8.07
C VAL A 110 -4.96 3.18 8.36
N HIS A 111 -5.13 4.28 7.62
CA HIS A 111 -4.40 5.52 7.87
C HIS A 111 -4.64 6.06 9.28
N HIS A 112 -5.90 6.13 9.73
CA HIS A 112 -6.25 6.58 11.08
C HIS A 112 -5.80 5.61 12.18
N GLY A 113 -5.94 4.30 11.98
CA GLY A 113 -5.51 3.29 12.95
C GLY A 113 -4.01 3.27 13.18
N THR A 114 -3.23 3.63 12.16
CA THR A 114 -1.77 3.70 12.25
C THR A 114 -1.26 4.88 13.10
N GLY A 115 -2.08 5.92 13.31
CA GLY A 115 -1.73 7.08 14.14
C GLY A 115 -1.80 6.85 15.66
N ASN A 116 -2.41 5.74 16.11
CA ASN A 116 -2.74 5.52 17.54
C ASN A 116 -2.01 4.34 18.18
N GLY A 117 -1.16 3.62 17.43
CA GLY A 117 -0.33 2.57 18.01
C GLY A 117 0.84 3.20 18.73
N GLU A 118 0.70 3.53 20.02
CA GLU A 118 1.82 3.98 20.86
C GLU A 118 2.74 2.79 21.17
N PRO A 119 3.91 2.64 20.52
CA PRO A 119 4.91 1.65 20.92
C PRO A 119 5.46 1.89 22.34
N GLY A 120 5.20 3.08 22.92
CA GLY A 120 5.58 3.44 24.29
C GLY A 120 4.86 2.60 25.34
N VAL A 121 3.54 2.43 25.21
CA VAL A 121 2.73 1.76 26.25
C VAL A 121 3.10 0.29 26.43
N ALA A 122 3.36 -0.44 25.33
CA ALA A 122 3.77 -1.84 25.41
C ALA A 122 5.15 -2.02 26.05
N ARG A 123 6.11 -1.13 25.73
CA ARG A 123 7.47 -1.18 26.28
C ARG A 123 7.51 -0.75 27.75
N GLU A 124 6.66 0.18 28.15
CA GLU A 124 6.52 0.63 29.54
C GLU A 124 5.84 -0.43 30.42
N ARG A 125 4.86 -1.17 29.87
CA ARG A 125 4.25 -2.34 30.54
C ARG A 125 5.25 -3.48 30.75
N LEU A 126 6.09 -3.76 29.76
CA LEU A 126 7.13 -4.81 29.87
C LEU A 126 8.23 -4.41 30.85
N ASN A 127 8.68 -3.15 30.82
CA ASN A 127 9.65 -2.65 31.79
C ASN A 127 9.06 -2.62 33.21
N GLY A 128 7.80 -2.21 33.37
CA GLY A 128 7.12 -2.22 34.66
C GLY A 128 6.89 -3.62 35.21
N ALA A 129 6.58 -4.60 34.34
CA ALA A 129 6.46 -6.00 34.73
C ALA A 129 7.81 -6.61 35.11
N ALA A 130 8.88 -6.30 34.37
CA ALA A 130 10.24 -6.76 34.70
C ALA A 130 10.75 -6.17 36.02
N LEU A 131 10.47 -4.87 36.28
CA LEU A 131 10.80 -4.23 37.56
C LEU A 131 9.99 -4.81 38.73
N ALA A 132 8.75 -5.23 38.50
CA ALA A 132 7.93 -5.86 39.54
C ALA A 132 8.42 -7.27 39.90
N ASP A 133 8.98 -8.00 38.93
CA ASP A 133 9.58 -9.33 39.13
C ASP A 133 10.89 -9.23 39.94
N ASP A 134 11.74 -8.24 39.64
CA ASP A 134 13.00 -7.95 40.33
C ASP A 134 12.79 -7.54 41.81
N LEU A 135 11.67 -6.86 42.12
CA LEU A 135 11.27 -6.50 43.49
C LEU A 135 10.55 -7.63 44.24
N ALA A 136 10.11 -8.68 43.53
CA ALA A 136 9.36 -9.80 44.08
C ALA A 136 10.23 -11.04 44.35
N GLU A 137 11.52 -11.04 43.97
CA GLU A 137 12.52 -11.98 44.47
C GLU A 137 12.91 -11.58 45.90
N PRO A 138 12.40 -12.26 46.96
CA PRO A 138 12.99 -12.10 48.27
C PRO A 138 14.45 -12.57 48.19
N ASP A 139 15.36 -11.80 48.79
CA ASP A 139 16.76 -12.18 48.99
C ASP A 139 16.84 -13.47 49.83
N VAL A 140 16.70 -14.63 49.16
CA VAL A 140 16.93 -15.95 49.73
C VAL A 140 18.32 -16.41 49.29
N GLY A 141 19.33 -15.59 49.59
CA GLY A 141 20.70 -15.78 49.15
C GLY A 141 21.76 -15.53 50.23
N SER A 142 21.38 -15.44 51.50
CA SER A 142 22.34 -15.19 52.59
C SER A 142 21.98 -15.89 53.91
N LEU A 143 21.91 -17.22 53.91
CA LEU A 143 22.14 -18.05 55.11
C LEU A 143 22.94 -19.32 54.76
#